data_AF-A0AAD5J752-F1
#
_entry.id   AF-A0AAD5J752-F1
#
_cell.length_a   1.000
_cell.length_b   1.000
_cell.length_c   1.000
_cell.angle_alpha   90.00
_cell.angle_beta   90.00
_cell.angle_gamma   90.00
#
_symmetry.space_group_name_H-M   'P 1'
#
loop_
_entity.id
_entity.type
_entity.pdbx_description
1 polymer ?
#
loop_
_entity_poly.entity_id
_entity_poly.type
_entity_poly.pdbx_seq_one_letter_code
_entity_poly.pdbx_strand_id
1 'polypeptide(L)'
;MTSSGSEEASIEKVADKYRSFLHDESQEISWRHGAPPSYGPINKLFEEGRTKEWAKGSLEETVQNAIKSWEMELSHKTRLQDFKTINPDKFQLFVNGVGSFLSILC
;
A
#
# COMPACT_ATOMS: atom_id res chain seq x y z
N MET A 1 24.80 -33.88 -12.76
CA MET A 1 24.44 -32.56 -13.33
C MET A 1 22.93 -32.56 -13.56
N THR A 2 22.16 -32.16 -12.56
CA THR A 2 20.73 -31.87 -12.73
C THR A 2 20.53 -30.48 -12.16
N SER A 3 20.41 -29.54 -13.09
CA SER A 3 20.24 -28.11 -12.85
C SER A 3 18.91 -27.89 -12.13
N SER A 4 18.97 -27.44 -10.88
CA SER A 4 17.81 -26.93 -10.14
C SER A 4 17.53 -25.53 -10.68
N GLY A 5 16.69 -25.45 -11.70
CA GLY A 5 16.15 -24.19 -12.19
C GLY A 5 15.22 -23.61 -11.13
N SER A 6 15.66 -22.53 -10.49
CA SER A 6 14.81 -21.64 -9.71
C SER A 6 13.77 -21.03 -10.65
N GLU A 7 12.53 -21.45 -10.49
CA GLU A 7 11.36 -20.78 -11.05
C GLU A 7 11.23 -19.43 -10.37
N GLU A 8 11.89 -18.42 -10.92
CA GLU A 8 11.53 -17.03 -10.65
C GLU A 8 10.16 -16.80 -11.26
N ALA A 9 9.14 -16.82 -10.40
CA ALA A 9 7.80 -16.41 -10.74
C ALA A 9 7.84 -14.96 -11.22
N SER A 10 7.72 -14.78 -12.53
CA SER A 10 7.39 -13.52 -13.16
C SER A 10 5.99 -13.11 -12.71
N ILE A 11 5.92 -12.42 -11.57
CA ILE A 11 4.70 -11.78 -11.09
C ILE A 11 4.40 -10.66 -12.08
N GLU A 12 3.53 -10.95 -13.05
CA GLU A 12 2.83 -9.93 -13.80
C GLU A 12 2.32 -8.91 -12.78
N LYS A 13 2.75 -7.64 -12.90
CA LYS A 13 2.36 -6.55 -12.02
C LYS A 13 0.88 -6.24 -12.24
N VAL A 14 -0.01 -7.15 -11.84
CA VAL A 14 -1.45 -6.92 -11.78
C VAL A 14 -1.64 -5.77 -10.80
N ALA A 15 -2.07 -4.63 -11.32
CA ALA A 15 -2.34 -3.47 -10.50
C ALA A 15 -3.30 -3.84 -9.36
N ASP A 16 -2.92 -3.56 -8.11
CA ASP A 16 -3.78 -3.83 -6.97
C ASP A 16 -5.10 -3.06 -7.10
N LYS A 17 -6.21 -3.82 -7.04
CA LYS A 17 -7.58 -3.32 -7.24
C LYS A 17 -7.97 -2.20 -6.28
N TYR A 18 -7.38 -2.15 -5.08
CA TYR A 18 -7.80 -1.24 -4.02
C TYR A 18 -6.77 -0.17 -3.69
N ARG A 19 -5.53 -0.31 -4.16
CA ARG A 19 -4.39 0.55 -3.83
C ARG A 19 -3.74 1.11 -5.08
N SER A 20 -4.28 2.23 -5.54
CA SER A 20 -3.88 2.86 -6.79
C SER A 20 -2.39 3.26 -6.83
N PHE A 21 -1.79 3.57 -5.68
CA PHE A 21 -0.40 4.05 -5.59
C PHE A 21 0.64 2.94 -5.34
N LEU A 22 0.24 1.65 -5.34
CA LEU A 22 1.15 0.56 -5.00
C LEU A 22 2.22 0.30 -6.08
N HIS A 23 1.84 0.41 -7.36
CA HIS A 23 2.72 0.14 -8.50
C HIS A 23 3.12 1.40 -9.26
N ASP A 24 2.98 2.55 -8.62
CA ASP A 24 3.29 3.83 -9.24
C ASP A 24 4.80 3.91 -9.58
N GLU A 25 5.12 4.24 -10.82
CA GLU A 25 6.44 4.07 -11.43
C GLU A 25 7.45 5.18 -11.06
N SER A 26 7.23 5.91 -9.96
CA SER A 26 8.26 6.81 -9.46
C SER A 26 9.45 5.96 -9.02
N GLN A 27 10.54 6.02 -9.79
CA GLN A 27 11.70 5.12 -9.74
C GLN A 27 12.50 5.15 -8.43
N GLU A 28 12.02 5.85 -7.41
CA GLU A 28 12.76 6.09 -6.18
C GLU A 28 11.88 5.99 -4.91
N ILE A 29 10.80 5.21 -4.90
CA ILE A 29 10.06 4.99 -3.63
C ILE A 29 10.95 4.21 -2.65
N SER A 30 11.17 4.77 -1.46
CA SER A 30 11.90 4.08 -0.40
C SER A 30 10.95 3.22 0.44
N TRP A 31 10.97 1.92 0.17
CA TRP A 31 10.21 0.92 0.91
C TRP A 31 10.95 0.48 2.17
N ARG A 32 10.23 0.35 3.29
CA ARG A 32 10.75 -0.10 4.60
C ARG A 32 11.44 -1.46 4.53
N HIS A 33 10.93 -2.35 3.68
CA HIS A 33 11.46 -3.71 3.49
C HIS A 33 12.10 -3.90 2.11
N GLY A 34 12.52 -2.81 1.45
CA GLY A 34 13.22 -2.85 0.17
C GLY A 34 12.36 -3.16 -1.07
N ALA A 35 11.11 -3.59 -0.88
CA ALA A 35 10.17 -3.90 -1.95
C ALA A 35 8.73 -3.48 -1.59
N PRO A 36 7.86 -3.25 -2.60
CA PRO A 36 6.44 -3.03 -2.36
C PRO A 36 5.79 -4.27 -1.70
N PRO A 37 4.88 -4.07 -0.73
CA PRO A 37 4.16 -5.18 -0.11
C PRO A 37 3.20 -5.89 -1.09
N SER A 38 2.95 -7.18 -0.86
CA SER A 38 1.98 -7.97 -1.60
C SER A 38 0.65 -8.10 -0.84
N TYR A 39 -0.48 -7.85 -1.51
CA TYR A 39 -1.81 -7.87 -0.88
C TYR A 39 -2.73 -8.99 -1.38
N GLY A 40 -2.28 -9.86 -2.29
CA GLY A 40 -3.09 -10.92 -2.87
C GLY A 40 -3.90 -11.76 -1.85
N PRO A 41 -3.27 -12.33 -0.81
CA PRO A 41 -3.99 -13.11 0.21
C PRO A 41 -5.02 -12.29 0.99
N ILE A 42 -4.67 -11.05 1.36
CA ILE A 42 -5.55 -10.18 2.14
C ILE A 42 -6.72 -9.70 1.30
N ASN A 43 -6.51 -9.42 0.02
CA ASN A 43 -7.57 -9.05 -0.92
C ASN A 43 -8.55 -10.21 -1.10
N LYS A 44 -8.06 -11.45 -1.20
CA LYS A 44 -8.92 -12.65 -1.25
C LYS A 44 -9.80 -12.76 -0.02
N LEU A 45 -9.21 -12.66 1.18
CA LEU A 45 -9.97 -12.69 2.44
C LEU A 45 -10.98 -11.53 2.55
N PHE A 46 -10.60 -10.34 2.08
CA PHE A 46 -11.50 -9.20 2.03
C PHE A 46 -12.69 -9.47 1.12
N GLU A 47 -12.48 -10.04 -0.07
CA GLU A 47 -13.56 -10.38 -1.01
C GLU A 47 -14.48 -11.47 -0.46
N GLU A 48 -13.93 -12.49 0.21
CA GLU A 48 -14.72 -13.55 0.88
C GLU A 48 -15.58 -13.00 2.03
N GLY A 49 -15.06 -12.03 2.81
CA GLY A 49 -15.77 -11.43 3.94
C GLY A 49 -16.63 -10.21 3.58
N ARG A 50 -16.62 -9.76 2.31
CA ARG A 50 -17.28 -8.52 1.89
C ARG A 50 -18.79 -8.70 1.80
N THR A 51 -19.53 -7.97 2.63
CA THR A 51 -21.01 -7.99 2.63
C THR A 51 -21.65 -6.89 1.78
N LYS A 52 -20.87 -5.89 1.34
CA LYS A 52 -21.34 -4.76 0.52
C LYS A 52 -20.41 -4.52 -0.65
N GLU A 53 -20.98 -4.37 -1.83
CA GLU A 53 -20.26 -3.93 -3.02
C GLU A 53 -20.54 -2.45 -3.28
N TRP A 54 -19.48 -1.69 -3.49
CA TRP A 54 -19.57 -0.28 -3.84
C TRP A 54 -19.63 -0.14 -5.36
N ALA A 55 -20.52 0.71 -5.85
CA ALA A 55 -20.58 1.02 -7.27
C ALA A 55 -19.28 1.72 -7.72
N LYS A 56 -18.83 1.44 -8.94
CA LYS A 56 -17.65 2.10 -9.50
C LYS A 56 -17.89 3.61 -9.59
N GLY A 57 -16.94 4.42 -9.12
CA GLY A 57 -17.04 5.87 -9.02
C GLY A 57 -17.86 6.38 -7.82
N SER A 58 -18.30 5.49 -6.92
CA SER A 58 -18.99 5.89 -5.70
C SER A 58 -18.04 6.55 -4.69
N LEU A 59 -18.62 7.34 -3.78
CA LEU A 59 -17.87 7.93 -2.68
C LEU A 59 -17.30 6.84 -1.77
N GLU A 60 -18.06 5.78 -1.53
CA GLU A 60 -17.67 4.66 -0.69
C GLU A 60 -16.48 3.89 -1.27
N GLU A 61 -16.46 3.65 -2.58
CA GLU A 61 -15.29 3.08 -3.27
C GLU A 61 -14.07 4.01 -3.11
N THR A 62 -14.28 5.31 -3.32
CA THR A 62 -13.21 6.31 -3.21
C THR A 62 -12.61 6.36 -1.81
N VAL A 63 -13.45 6.41 -0.78
CA VAL A 63 -13.03 6.40 0.63
C VAL A 63 -12.30 5.11 0.97
N GLN A 64 -12.80 3.97 0.53
CA GLN A 64 -12.15 2.69 0.78
C GLN A 64 -10.73 2.65 0.17
N ASN A 65 -10.60 3.07 -1.09
CA ASN A 65 -9.32 3.06 -1.79
C ASN A 65 -8.35 4.09 -1.20
N ALA A 66 -8.85 5.26 -0.78
CA ALA A 66 -8.06 6.28 -0.09
C ALA A 66 -7.46 5.75 1.23
N ILE A 67 -8.27 5.13 2.08
CA ILE A 67 -7.82 4.60 3.38
C ILE A 67 -6.85 3.41 3.20
N LYS A 68 -7.18 2.46 2.31
CA LYS A 68 -6.29 1.30 2.04
C LYS A 68 -4.94 1.74 1.45
N SER A 69 -4.95 2.79 0.62
CA SER A 69 -3.71 3.36 0.10
C SER A 69 -2.94 4.10 1.19
N TRP A 70 -3.61 4.91 2.02
CA TRP A 70 -2.96 5.69 3.07
C TRP A 70 -2.30 4.79 4.12
N GLU A 71 -2.97 3.73 4.57
CA GLU A 71 -2.40 2.77 5.51
C GLU A 71 -1.17 2.07 4.92
N MET A 72 -1.26 1.63 3.66
CA MET A 72 -0.13 1.02 2.96
C MET A 72 1.07 1.96 2.89
N GLU A 73 0.85 3.24 2.54
CA GLU A 73 1.90 4.26 2.52
C GLU A 73 2.49 4.47 3.92
N LEU A 74 1.64 4.64 4.94
CA LEU A 74 2.05 4.90 6.33
C LEU A 74 2.91 3.77 6.90
N SER A 75 2.51 2.53 6.66
CA SER A 75 3.17 1.35 7.21
C SER A 75 4.47 1.01 6.44
N HIS A 76 4.48 1.16 5.11
CA HIS A 76 5.54 0.59 4.27
C HIS A 76 6.49 1.63 3.63
N LYS A 77 6.09 2.89 3.45
CA LYS A 77 6.99 3.93 2.93
C LYS A 77 7.77 4.56 4.07
N THR A 78 9.05 4.85 3.84
CA THR A 78 9.93 5.42 4.88
C THR A 78 9.97 6.94 4.84
N ARG A 79 9.75 7.55 3.67
CA ARG A 79 9.84 9.00 3.45
C ARG A 79 8.47 9.59 3.20
N LEU A 80 8.16 10.69 3.89
CA LEU A 80 6.90 11.42 3.71
C LEU A 80 6.69 11.96 2.30
N GLN A 81 7.78 12.33 1.61
CA GLN A 81 7.74 12.81 0.23
C GLN A 81 7.26 11.77 -0.79
N ASP A 82 7.28 10.48 -0.41
CA ASP A 82 6.80 9.40 -1.27
C ASP A 82 5.28 9.17 -1.12
N PHE A 83 4.62 9.86 -0.18
CA PHE A 83 3.17 9.73 0.06
C PHE A 83 2.40 10.54 -0.97
N LYS A 84 1.40 9.91 -1.60
CA LYS A 84 0.48 10.58 -2.53
C LYS A 84 -0.88 10.85 -1.89
N THR A 85 -1.18 10.18 -0.77
CA THR A 85 -2.47 10.30 -0.07
C THR A 85 -2.57 11.49 0.87
N ILE A 86 -1.45 12.12 1.22
CA ILE A 86 -1.39 13.26 2.14
C ILE A 86 -0.60 14.42 1.53
N ASN A 87 -0.87 15.63 2.00
CA ASN A 87 -0.03 16.78 1.74
C ASN A 87 1.04 16.88 2.84
N PRO A 88 2.33 16.64 2.55
CA PRO A 88 3.39 16.63 3.57
C PRO A 88 3.58 18.00 4.25
N ASP A 89 3.23 19.11 3.60
CA ASP A 89 3.39 20.45 4.18
C ASP A 89 2.31 20.80 5.20
N LYS A 90 1.16 20.11 5.14
CA LYS A 90 -0.03 20.42 5.95
C LYS A 90 -0.43 19.31 6.91
N PHE A 91 -0.01 18.08 6.62
CA PHE A 91 -0.41 16.91 7.39
C PHE A 91 0.57 16.66 8.53
N GLN A 92 0.06 16.65 9.76
CA GLN A 92 0.81 16.28 10.97
C GLN A 92 0.10 15.13 11.67
N LEU A 93 0.80 14.03 11.88
CA LEU A 93 0.31 12.87 12.62
C LEU A 93 1.07 12.76 13.94
N PHE A 94 0.34 12.73 15.05
CA PHE A 94 0.90 12.54 16.39
C PHE A 94 0.49 11.15 16.88
N VAL A 95 1.46 10.34 17.28
CA VAL A 95 1.23 9.01 17.86
C VAL A 95 1.74 9.04 19.29
N ASN A 96 0.89 8.70 20.25
CA ASN A 96 1.22 8.70 21.68
C ASN A 96 1.68 10.07 22.24
N GLY A 97 1.20 11.19 21.68
CA GLY A 97 1.48 12.54 22.21
C GLY A 97 2.90 13.06 21.93
N VAL A 98 3.76 12.26 21.30
CA VAL A 98 5.03 12.74 20.74
C VAL A 98 4.82 13.01 19.24
N GLY A 99 5.31 14.16 18.76
CA GLY A 99 5.35 14.46 17.34
C GLY A 99 6.36 13.53 16.67
N SER A 100 5.92 12.32 16.29
CA SER A 100 6.82 11.35 15.69
C SER A 100 6.95 11.65 14.21
N PHE A 101 8.16 12.07 13.81
CA PHE A 101 8.69 11.64 12.52
C PHE A 101 8.68 10.10 12.51
N LEU A 102 8.06 9.55 11.47
CA LEU A 102 7.63 8.15 11.30
C LEU A 102 8.58 7.11 11.93
N SER A 103 8.24 6.70 13.15
CA SER A 103 8.69 5.45 13.76
C SER A 103 7.49 4.80 14.45
N ILE A 104 6.41 4.60 13.68
CA ILE A 104 5.37 3.65 14.07
C ILE A 104 6.00 2.27 13.91
N LEU A 105 6.48 1.73 15.02
CA LEU A 105 6.94 0.36 15.14
C LEU A 105 5.77 -0.57 14.80
N CYS A 106 5.89 -1.29 13.70
CA CYS A 106 5.40 -2.66 13.55
C CYS A 106 6.64 -3.54 13.44
#